data_AF-A0A944QVV0-F1
#
_entry.id   AF-A0A944QVV0-F1
#
_cell.length_a   1.000
_cell.length_b   1.000
_cell.length_c   1.000
_cell.angle_alpha   90.00
_cell.angle_beta   90.00
_cell.angle_gamma   90.00
#
_symmetry.space_group_name_H-M   'P 1'
#
loop_
_entity.id
_entity.type
_entity.pdbx_description
1 polymer ?
#
loop_
_entity_poly.entity_id
_entity_poly.type
_entity_poly.pdbx_seq_one_letter_code
_entity_poly.pdbx_strand_id
1 'polypeptide(L)'
;MTENNFQTIKAGVEAGDIVPYLGAGALDGSSHFDTGDPIPADSDSLILAMNNGKPMAPRLMYEFARAAMDVELKRGRSAVNRFLDNLYGEQKWTQSPLHAWLAGIKPAYIIDINRDTQLQESYCATPHTLIRGIARVGGTDYRFRIHHYDGEKYSEKEIDQAEVDPALPVLFKPMGSPLPDSTYIASDADYVDYITELMGGFAIPTFLKSYRKGKQYLFLGLRMNRDTERMVLSDIIYAAGGGPAGWALIPNPNDKERRFCKKMNIEIIEADIEDLLNETDSPPQAPDSDAIASVEDVGC
;
A
#
# COMPACT_ATOMS: atom_id res chain seq x y z
N MET A 1 -15.29 -21.01 -6.81
CA MET A 1 -14.17 -21.24 -5.85
C MET A 1 -13.48 -19.94 -5.41
N THR A 2 -13.76 -18.79 -6.05
CA THR A 2 -13.25 -17.45 -5.68
C THR A 2 -14.04 -16.79 -4.53
N GLU A 3 -15.35 -17.02 -4.45
CA GLU A 3 -16.27 -16.31 -3.53
C GLU A 3 -16.01 -16.60 -2.03
N ASN A 4 -15.69 -17.84 -1.66
CA ASN A 4 -15.27 -18.14 -0.27
C ASN A 4 -13.91 -17.53 0.11
N ASN A 5 -13.15 -17.01 -0.85
CA ASN A 5 -11.80 -16.49 -0.62
C ASN A 5 -11.81 -14.99 -0.25
N PHE A 6 -12.63 -14.16 -0.89
CA PHE A 6 -12.63 -12.72 -0.60
C PHE A 6 -13.24 -12.38 0.75
N GLN A 7 -14.31 -13.03 1.18
CA GLN A 7 -14.85 -12.83 2.52
C GLN A 7 -13.84 -13.21 3.60
N THR A 8 -13.15 -14.34 3.43
CA THR A 8 -12.09 -14.77 4.35
C THR A 8 -10.94 -13.76 4.41
N ILE A 9 -10.53 -13.23 3.24
CA ILE A 9 -9.48 -12.21 3.14
C ILE A 9 -9.91 -10.90 3.82
N LYS A 10 -11.13 -10.40 3.56
CA LYS A 10 -11.66 -9.19 4.21
C LYS A 10 -11.70 -9.33 5.72
N ALA A 11 -12.25 -10.44 6.22
CA ALA A 11 -12.28 -10.74 7.65
C ALA A 11 -10.88 -10.82 8.27
N GLY A 12 -9.91 -11.40 7.55
CA GLY A 12 -8.51 -11.43 7.99
C GLY A 12 -7.85 -10.04 8.01
N VAL A 13 -8.24 -9.15 7.11
CA VAL A 13 -7.79 -7.75 7.11
C VAL A 13 -8.40 -6.99 8.30
N GLU A 14 -9.69 -7.15 8.55
CA GLU A 14 -10.39 -6.54 9.70
C GLU A 14 -9.85 -7.04 11.04
N ALA A 15 -9.55 -8.34 11.15
CA ALA A 15 -8.91 -8.93 12.32
C ALA A 15 -7.43 -8.50 12.50
N GLY A 16 -6.83 -7.91 11.46
CA GLY A 16 -5.43 -7.48 11.46
C GLY A 16 -4.42 -8.61 11.27
N ASP A 17 -4.85 -9.80 10.87
CA ASP A 17 -3.98 -10.95 10.55
C ASP A 17 -3.41 -10.87 9.13
N ILE A 18 -4.17 -10.24 8.24
CA ILE A 18 -3.76 -9.94 6.86
C ILE A 18 -3.51 -8.44 6.74
N VAL A 19 -2.28 -8.06 6.40
CA VAL A 19 -1.84 -6.67 6.27
C VAL A 19 -2.05 -6.21 4.82
N PRO A 20 -2.86 -5.18 4.55
CA PRO A 20 -2.95 -4.59 3.22
C PRO A 20 -1.62 -3.98 2.80
N TYR A 21 -1.20 -4.30 1.58
CA TYR A 21 -0.01 -3.76 0.93
C TYR A 21 -0.44 -3.08 -0.37
N LEU A 22 -0.45 -1.75 -0.36
CA LEU A 22 -1.01 -0.92 -1.42
C LEU A 22 0.08 -0.53 -2.43
N GLY A 23 -0.16 -0.81 -3.71
CA GLY A 23 0.60 -0.32 -4.86
C GLY A 23 -0.12 0.83 -5.58
N ALA A 24 0.39 1.22 -6.76
CA ALA A 24 -0.14 2.35 -7.54
C ALA A 24 -1.64 2.24 -7.85
N GLY A 25 -2.13 1.03 -8.17
CA GLY A 25 -3.56 0.80 -8.47
C GLY A 25 -4.50 1.02 -7.28
N ALA A 26 -3.98 1.17 -6.05
CA ALA A 26 -4.79 1.58 -4.90
C ALA A 26 -5.42 2.97 -5.09
N LEU A 27 -4.86 3.77 -5.98
CA LEU A 27 -5.33 5.11 -6.33
C LEU A 27 -6.27 5.13 -7.55
N ASP A 28 -6.56 3.97 -8.15
CA ASP A 28 -7.51 3.90 -9.26
C ASP A 28 -8.89 4.39 -8.84
N GLY A 29 -9.54 5.16 -9.71
CA GLY A 29 -10.82 5.83 -9.42
C GLY A 29 -10.70 7.19 -8.71
N SER A 30 -9.51 7.58 -8.25
CA SER A 30 -9.24 8.93 -7.76
C SER A 30 -8.94 9.89 -8.92
N SER A 31 -9.50 11.09 -8.84
CA SER A 31 -9.41 12.13 -9.87
C SER A 31 -9.19 13.52 -9.27
N HIS A 32 -8.57 14.41 -10.04
CA HIS A 32 -8.37 15.80 -9.65
C HIS A 32 -9.72 16.49 -9.52
N PHE A 33 -9.96 17.22 -8.43
CA PHE A 33 -11.26 17.86 -8.18
C PHE A 33 -11.70 18.81 -9.31
N ASP A 34 -10.78 19.62 -9.82
CA ASP A 34 -11.13 20.64 -10.84
C ASP A 34 -11.14 20.10 -12.28
N THR A 35 -10.19 19.24 -12.67
CA THR A 35 -10.02 18.81 -14.07
C THR A 35 -10.64 17.46 -14.36
N GLY A 36 -10.87 16.62 -13.34
CA GLY A 36 -11.32 15.24 -13.50
C GLY A 36 -10.23 14.28 -14.01
N ASP A 37 -8.99 14.74 -14.18
CA ASP A 37 -7.88 13.88 -14.61
C ASP A 37 -7.54 12.85 -13.53
N PRO A 38 -7.16 11.62 -13.90
CA PRO A 38 -6.78 10.59 -12.93
C PRO A 38 -5.51 11.00 -12.17
N ILE A 39 -5.43 10.61 -10.89
CA ILE A 39 -4.21 10.84 -10.09
C ILE A 39 -3.01 10.08 -10.69
N PRO A 40 -1.89 10.77 -11.01
CA PRO A 40 -0.66 10.09 -11.39
C PRO A 40 -0.13 9.26 -10.22
N ALA A 41 0.11 7.97 -10.45
CA ALA A 41 0.46 7.02 -9.40
C ALA A 41 1.46 5.97 -9.90
N ASP A 42 1.17 5.38 -11.06
CA ASP A 42 2.08 4.44 -11.71
C ASP A 42 3.32 5.15 -12.28
N SER A 43 4.31 4.34 -12.69
CA SER A 43 5.55 4.84 -13.26
C SER A 43 5.34 5.79 -14.44
N ASP A 44 4.48 5.42 -15.40
CA ASP A 44 4.39 6.13 -16.67
C ASP A 44 3.66 7.46 -16.48
N SER A 45 2.53 7.45 -15.77
CA SER A 45 1.76 8.64 -15.40
C SER A 45 2.59 9.63 -14.58
N LEU A 46 3.39 9.16 -13.61
CA LEU A 46 4.30 10.01 -12.84
C LEU A 46 5.37 10.66 -13.71
N ILE A 47 5.95 9.92 -14.66
CA ILE A 47 6.97 10.47 -15.56
C ILE A 47 6.36 11.53 -16.47
N LEU A 48 5.16 11.27 -17.02
CA LEU A 48 4.43 12.24 -17.82
C LEU A 48 4.11 13.50 -17.01
N ALA A 49 3.58 13.35 -15.79
CA ALA A 49 3.27 14.47 -14.91
C ALA A 49 4.52 15.31 -14.59
N MET A 50 5.64 14.65 -14.24
CA MET A 50 6.91 15.32 -13.95
C MET A 50 7.51 16.05 -15.16
N ASN A 51 7.15 15.61 -16.37
CA ASN A 51 7.62 16.17 -17.63
C ASN A 51 6.50 16.92 -18.40
N ASN A 52 5.56 17.54 -17.68
CA ASN A 52 4.50 18.40 -18.22
C ASN A 52 3.64 17.71 -19.31
N GLY A 53 3.22 16.49 -19.05
CA GLY A 53 2.41 15.67 -19.94
C GLY A 53 3.16 15.08 -21.15
N LYS A 54 4.48 15.28 -21.25
CA LYS A 54 5.28 14.79 -22.38
C LYS A 54 6.10 13.57 -21.99
N PRO A 55 6.25 12.57 -22.87
CA PRO A 55 7.16 11.45 -22.59
C PRO A 55 8.62 11.95 -22.52
N MET A 56 9.40 11.35 -21.62
CA MET A 56 10.86 11.49 -21.63
C MET A 56 11.48 10.55 -22.66
N ALA A 57 12.81 10.58 -22.80
CA ALA A 57 13.52 9.62 -23.65
C ALA A 57 13.18 8.17 -23.25
N PRO A 58 13.09 7.20 -24.19
CA PRO A 58 12.65 5.83 -23.91
C PRO A 58 13.37 5.14 -22.74
N ARG A 59 14.67 5.42 -22.55
CA ARG A 59 15.45 4.89 -21.43
C ARG A 59 14.94 5.33 -20.05
N LEU A 60 14.40 6.56 -19.97
CA LEU A 60 13.90 7.20 -18.75
C LEU A 60 12.44 6.83 -18.49
N MET A 61 11.68 6.52 -19.53
CA MET A 61 10.32 5.96 -19.44
C MET A 61 10.28 4.55 -18.85
N TYR A 62 11.42 3.94 -18.52
CA TYR A 62 11.45 2.59 -17.99
C TYR A 62 10.84 2.48 -16.57
N GLU A 63 11.14 3.44 -15.71
CA GLU A 63 10.68 3.47 -14.32
C GLU A 63 10.79 4.91 -13.77
N PHE A 64 9.83 5.34 -12.95
CA PHE A 64 9.82 6.68 -12.36
C PHE A 64 11.13 7.02 -11.64
N ALA A 65 11.73 6.05 -10.93
CA ALA A 65 12.97 6.28 -10.18
C ALA A 65 14.13 6.76 -11.06
N ARG A 66 14.20 6.26 -12.29
CA ARG A 66 15.22 6.66 -13.26
C ARG A 66 14.94 8.05 -13.82
N ALA A 67 13.69 8.37 -14.10
CA ALA A 67 13.29 9.71 -14.53
C ALA A 67 13.55 10.75 -13.43
N ALA A 68 13.21 10.41 -12.17
CA ALA A 68 13.48 11.25 -11.01
C ALA A 68 14.97 11.48 -10.83
N MET A 69 15.81 10.46 -11.04
CA MET A 69 17.27 10.61 -11.03
C MET A 69 17.78 11.56 -12.12
N ASP A 70 17.24 11.49 -13.35
CA ASP A 70 17.62 12.43 -14.43
C ASP A 70 17.24 13.87 -14.09
N VAL A 71 16.05 14.09 -13.51
CA VAL A 71 15.61 15.41 -13.03
C VAL A 71 16.48 15.90 -11.88
N GLU A 72 16.78 15.04 -10.91
CA GLU A 72 17.61 15.36 -9.75
C GLU A 72 19.04 15.75 -10.18
N LEU A 73 19.67 15.00 -11.10
CA LEU A 73 21.00 15.32 -11.62
C LEU A 73 21.05 16.66 -12.37
N LYS A 74 19.97 17.03 -13.06
CA LYS A 74 19.92 18.26 -13.88
C LYS A 74 19.45 19.49 -13.12
N ARG A 75 18.53 19.32 -12.18
CA ARG A 75 17.78 20.41 -11.52
C ARG A 75 17.85 20.36 -9.99
N GLY A 76 18.56 19.38 -9.44
CA GLY A 76 18.72 19.16 -8.01
C GLY A 76 17.51 18.45 -7.37
N ARG A 77 17.74 17.91 -6.17
CA ARG A 77 16.71 17.24 -5.34
C ARG A 77 15.45 18.07 -5.17
N SER A 78 15.61 19.38 -4.95
CA SER A 78 14.48 20.29 -4.72
C SER A 78 13.48 20.33 -5.87
N ALA A 79 13.90 19.99 -7.10
CA ALA A 79 12.99 19.91 -8.23
C ALA A 79 12.07 18.69 -8.15
N VAL A 80 12.61 17.54 -7.71
CA VAL A 80 11.83 16.31 -7.49
C VAL A 80 10.88 16.49 -6.31
N ASN A 81 11.37 17.04 -5.19
CA ASN A 81 10.52 17.31 -4.02
C ASN A 81 9.39 18.25 -4.37
N ARG A 82 9.66 19.40 -5.01
CA ARG A 82 8.61 20.35 -5.40
C ARG A 82 7.57 19.74 -6.33
N PHE A 83 8.00 18.85 -7.23
CA PHE A 83 7.05 18.13 -8.09
C PHE A 83 6.11 17.25 -7.25
N LEU A 84 6.64 16.46 -6.32
CA LEU A 84 5.85 15.58 -5.46
C LEU A 84 5.01 16.36 -4.43
N ASP A 85 5.54 17.44 -3.86
CA ASP A 85 4.82 18.35 -2.95
C ASP A 85 3.63 18.97 -3.67
N ASN A 86 3.82 19.47 -4.89
CA ASN A 86 2.73 20.04 -5.68
C ASN A 86 1.70 18.96 -6.05
N LEU A 87 2.16 17.80 -6.53
CA LEU A 87 1.27 16.74 -6.98
C LEU A 87 0.45 16.13 -5.85
N TYR A 88 1.07 15.84 -4.71
CA TYR A 88 0.45 15.05 -3.64
C TYR A 88 0.13 15.84 -2.38
N GLY A 89 0.74 17.01 -2.16
CA GLY A 89 0.47 17.85 -0.99
C GLY A 89 -0.45 19.04 -1.29
N GLU A 90 -0.27 19.69 -2.44
CA GLU A 90 -1.00 20.91 -2.80
C GLU A 90 -2.29 20.64 -3.59
N GLN A 91 -2.20 19.81 -4.63
CA GLN A 91 -3.37 19.42 -5.43
C GLN A 91 -4.40 18.65 -4.60
N LYS A 92 -5.64 18.64 -5.08
CA LYS A 92 -6.77 17.97 -4.42
C LYS A 92 -7.28 16.83 -5.29
N TRP A 93 -7.40 15.68 -4.67
CA TRP A 93 -7.80 14.43 -5.31
C TRP A 93 -9.03 13.86 -4.62
N THR A 94 -9.97 13.32 -5.39
CA THR A 94 -11.10 12.57 -4.85
C THR A 94 -10.61 11.27 -4.20
N GLN A 95 -11.35 10.78 -3.20
CA GLN A 95 -10.98 9.53 -2.53
C GLN A 95 -11.20 8.34 -3.47
N SER A 96 -10.21 7.43 -3.55
CA SER A 96 -10.36 6.19 -4.31
C SER A 96 -11.32 5.21 -3.61
N PRO A 97 -12.02 4.33 -4.36
CA PRO A 97 -12.91 3.32 -3.77
C PRO A 97 -12.21 2.43 -2.74
N LEU A 98 -10.94 2.07 -2.97
CA LEU A 98 -10.18 1.26 -2.03
C LEU A 98 -9.90 2.04 -0.73
N HIS A 99 -9.51 3.30 -0.82
CA HIS A 99 -9.28 4.14 0.36
C HIS A 99 -10.57 4.41 1.14
N ALA A 100 -11.72 4.48 0.46
CA ALA A 100 -13.03 4.55 1.11
C ALA A 100 -13.36 3.27 1.90
N TRP A 101 -13.09 2.09 1.33
CA TRP A 101 -13.25 0.82 2.07
C TRP A 101 -12.31 0.74 3.28
N LEU A 102 -11.03 1.05 3.10
CA LEU A 102 -10.04 1.07 4.19
C LEU A 102 -10.41 2.07 5.29
N ALA A 103 -11.02 3.21 4.93
CA ALA A 103 -11.54 4.18 5.91
C ALA A 103 -12.73 3.62 6.71
N GLY A 104 -13.50 2.69 6.14
CA GLY A 104 -14.60 2.02 6.85
C GLY A 104 -14.11 0.98 7.87
N ILE A 105 -13.11 0.18 7.50
CA ILE A 105 -12.67 -0.96 8.33
C ILE A 105 -11.45 -0.69 9.21
N LYS A 106 -10.67 0.36 8.92
CA LYS A 106 -9.53 0.84 9.73
C LYS A 106 -8.52 -0.26 10.18
N PRO A 107 -7.89 -1.02 9.26
CA PRO A 107 -6.91 -2.04 9.63
C PRO A 107 -5.81 -1.51 10.56
N ALA A 108 -5.43 -2.32 11.56
CA ALA A 108 -4.42 -1.94 12.56
C ALA A 108 -3.02 -1.71 11.97
N TYR A 109 -2.73 -2.24 10.78
CA TYR A 109 -1.47 -2.02 10.09
C TYR A 109 -1.68 -2.04 8.59
N ILE A 110 -1.24 -0.99 7.89
CA ILE A 110 -1.31 -0.87 6.43
C ILE A 110 0.07 -0.45 5.92
N ILE A 111 0.50 -1.07 4.83
CA ILE A 111 1.70 -0.71 4.09
C ILE A 111 1.25 -0.05 2.79
N ASP A 112 1.77 1.14 2.50
CA ASP A 112 1.40 1.88 1.30
C ASP A 112 2.64 2.49 0.63
N ILE A 113 3.00 1.97 -0.54
CA ILE A 113 4.20 2.43 -1.26
C ILE A 113 3.94 3.67 -2.12
N ASN A 114 2.72 4.20 -2.13
CA ASN A 114 2.40 5.45 -2.80
C ASN A 114 2.86 6.65 -1.96
N ARG A 115 3.05 7.80 -2.61
CA ARG A 115 3.55 9.04 -1.96
C ARG A 115 2.46 10.08 -1.69
N ASP A 116 1.22 9.75 -2.03
CA ASP A 116 0.04 10.56 -1.82
C ASP A 116 -0.40 10.58 -0.33
N THR A 117 -1.47 11.32 -0.05
CA THR A 117 -2.04 11.50 1.29
C THR A 117 -3.31 10.70 1.56
N GLN A 118 -3.86 9.93 0.61
CA GLN A 118 -5.17 9.29 0.76
C GLN A 118 -5.24 8.36 1.97
N LEU A 119 -4.20 7.57 2.24
CA LEU A 119 -4.16 6.74 3.45
C LEU A 119 -4.21 7.58 4.73
N GLN A 120 -3.50 8.70 4.78
CA GLN A 120 -3.49 9.62 5.92
C GLN A 120 -4.84 10.33 6.07
N GLU A 121 -5.43 10.78 4.96
CA GLU A 121 -6.75 11.40 4.90
C GLU A 121 -7.85 10.43 5.32
N SER A 122 -7.77 9.16 4.89
CA SER A 122 -8.66 8.09 5.33
C SER A 122 -8.60 7.85 6.83
N TYR A 123 -7.56 8.30 7.54
CA TYR A 123 -7.36 8.17 8.98
C TYR A 123 -7.40 9.50 9.76
N CYS A 124 -7.84 10.60 9.13
CA CYS A 124 -7.82 11.94 9.72
C CYS A 124 -8.67 12.12 10.99
N ALA A 125 -9.58 11.20 11.30
CA ALA A 125 -10.39 11.22 12.53
C ALA A 125 -9.99 10.10 13.52
N THR A 126 -8.85 9.45 13.29
CA THR A 126 -8.41 8.28 14.06
C THR A 126 -6.97 8.50 14.53
N PRO A 127 -6.68 8.53 15.84
CA PRO A 127 -5.31 8.57 16.32
C PRO A 127 -4.50 7.41 15.75
N HIS A 128 -3.31 7.68 15.23
CA HIS A 128 -2.50 6.67 14.53
C HIS A 128 -1.00 6.99 14.62
N THR A 129 -0.19 5.97 14.35
CA THR A 129 1.26 6.09 14.16
C THR A 129 1.57 6.13 12.67
N LEU A 130 2.22 7.19 12.21
CA LEU A 130 2.69 7.32 10.84
C LEU A 130 4.19 7.06 10.77
N ILE A 131 4.59 6.09 9.95
CA ILE A 131 5.99 5.77 9.67
C ILE A 131 6.26 6.09 8.20
N ARG A 132 7.25 6.93 7.92
CA ARG A 132 7.61 7.33 6.56
C ARG A 132 9.06 7.08 6.29
N GLY A 133 9.37 6.46 5.16
CA GLY A 133 10.76 6.29 4.76
C GLY A 133 11.40 7.61 4.31
N ILE A 134 12.70 7.72 4.53
CA ILE A 134 13.48 8.89 4.13
C ILE A 134 14.66 8.45 3.27
N ALA A 135 14.91 9.21 2.20
CA ALA A 135 16.20 9.15 1.54
C ALA A 135 17.30 9.68 2.48
N ARG A 136 18.55 9.31 2.23
CA ARG A 136 19.72 9.64 3.07
C ARG A 136 19.68 11.07 3.64
N VAL A 137 19.43 11.17 4.94
CA VAL A 137 19.57 12.41 5.72
C VAL A 137 20.73 12.24 6.69
N GLY A 138 21.58 13.25 6.85
CA GLY A 138 22.56 13.26 7.92
C GLY A 138 21.88 13.44 9.27
N GLY A 139 22.20 12.61 10.27
CA GLY A 139 21.73 12.81 11.65
C GLY A 139 20.94 11.66 12.28
N THR A 140 20.66 10.58 11.53
CA THR A 140 20.10 9.34 12.10
C THR A 140 20.66 8.11 11.39
N ASP A 141 20.82 7.01 12.12
CA ASP A 141 21.18 5.70 11.56
C ASP A 141 19.99 5.05 10.84
N TYR A 142 18.77 5.53 11.08
CA TYR A 142 17.54 4.96 10.52
C TYR A 142 17.11 5.63 9.21
N ARG A 143 16.40 4.88 8.37
CA ARG A 143 15.78 5.37 7.13
C ARG A 143 14.27 5.53 7.25
N PHE A 144 13.80 5.93 8.42
CA PHE A 144 12.42 6.28 8.65
C PHE A 144 12.27 7.46 9.62
N ARG A 145 11.12 8.11 9.58
CA ARG A 145 10.61 9.04 10.58
C ARG A 145 9.31 8.50 11.16
N ILE A 146 9.06 8.77 12.43
CA ILE A 146 7.83 8.37 13.12
C ILE A 146 7.13 9.62 13.63
N HIS A 147 5.84 9.76 13.33
CA HIS A 147 4.99 10.81 13.88
C HIS A 147 3.74 10.19 14.51
N HIS A 148 3.29 10.79 15.60
CA HIS A 148 2.00 10.47 16.19
C HIS A 148 0.94 11.43 15.63
N TYR A 149 -0.23 10.92 15.27
CA TYR A 149 -1.42 11.71 15.00
C TYR A 149 -2.40 11.54 16.17
N ASP A 150 -2.83 12.66 16.76
CA ASP A 150 -3.68 12.66 17.96
C ASP A 150 -5.20 12.61 17.66
N GLY A 151 -5.57 12.58 16.37
CA GLY A 151 -6.95 12.69 15.90
C GLY A 151 -7.30 14.07 15.33
N GLU A 152 -6.41 15.05 15.50
CA GLU A 152 -6.57 16.40 14.92
C GLU A 152 -5.32 16.82 14.13
N LYS A 153 -4.12 16.57 14.67
CA LYS A 153 -2.85 16.96 14.06
C LYS A 153 -1.75 15.95 14.32
N TYR A 154 -0.73 16.00 13.47
CA TYR A 154 0.52 15.29 13.73
C TYR A 154 1.35 16.03 14.79
N SER A 155 2.16 15.27 15.52
CA SER A 155 3.20 15.80 16.41
C SER A 155 4.12 16.76 15.64
N GLU A 156 4.52 17.87 16.25
CA GLU A 156 5.40 18.87 15.60
C GLU A 156 6.80 18.32 15.31
N LYS A 157 7.21 17.29 16.06
CA LYS A 157 8.49 16.61 15.92
C LYS A 157 8.26 15.12 15.76
N GLU A 158 9.28 14.48 15.23
CA GLU A 158 9.41 13.03 15.24
C GLU A 158 9.40 12.51 16.68
N ILE A 159 8.77 11.37 16.89
CA ILE A 159 8.79 10.64 18.16
C ILE A 159 9.79 9.49 18.10
N ASP A 160 10.35 9.10 19.25
CA ASP A 160 11.22 7.92 19.29
C ASP A 160 10.39 6.64 19.12
N GLN A 161 10.99 5.59 18.53
CA GLN A 161 10.32 4.30 18.38
C GLN A 161 9.92 3.65 19.73
N ALA A 162 10.55 4.05 20.84
CA ALA A 162 10.21 3.63 22.20
C ALA A 162 8.98 4.36 22.78
N GLU A 163 8.57 5.49 22.19
CA GLU A 163 7.41 6.29 22.60
C GLU A 163 6.12 5.91 21.84
N VAL A 164 6.23 5.00 20.86
CA VAL A 164 5.08 4.55 20.07
C VAL A 164 4.10 3.77 20.94
N ASP A 165 2.83 4.17 20.90
CA ASP A 165 1.72 3.40 21.46
C ASP A 165 1.36 2.23 20.52
N PRO A 166 1.58 0.97 20.95
CA PRO A 166 1.33 -0.21 20.11
C PRO A 166 -0.16 -0.51 19.91
N ALA A 167 -1.08 0.16 20.61
CA ALA A 167 -2.51 0.00 20.43
C ALA A 167 -3.06 0.80 19.24
N LEU A 168 -2.29 1.79 18.75
CA LEU A 168 -2.72 2.64 17.64
C LEU A 168 -2.49 1.97 16.28
N PRO A 169 -3.36 2.23 15.28
CA PRO A 169 -3.11 1.82 13.90
C PRO A 169 -1.77 2.36 13.38
N VAL A 170 -1.07 1.54 12.59
CA VAL A 170 0.19 1.91 11.95
C VAL A 170 -0.02 2.14 10.46
N LEU A 171 0.24 3.36 10.00
CA LEU A 171 0.32 3.73 8.59
C LEU A 171 1.79 3.73 8.18
N PHE A 172 2.24 2.68 7.49
CA PHE A 172 3.62 2.59 7.02
C PHE A 172 3.71 2.97 5.55
N LYS A 173 4.25 4.17 5.29
CA LYS A 173 4.50 4.69 3.94
C LYS A 173 6.01 4.65 3.64
N PRO A 174 6.58 3.49 3.26
CA PRO A 174 8.02 3.34 3.11
C PRO A 174 8.61 4.28 2.06
N MET A 175 7.84 4.73 1.06
CA MET A 175 8.34 5.67 0.03
C MET A 175 8.23 7.15 0.43
N GLY A 176 7.69 7.41 1.63
CA GLY A 176 7.43 8.73 2.16
C GLY A 176 6.11 9.34 1.65
N SER A 177 5.81 10.56 2.12
CA SER A 177 4.61 11.34 1.77
C SER A 177 4.83 12.83 2.13
N PRO A 178 3.97 13.77 1.68
CA PRO A 178 4.14 15.20 1.98
C PRO A 178 3.85 15.58 3.44
N LEU A 179 3.10 14.78 4.20
CA LEU A 179 2.60 15.15 5.54
C LEU A 179 3.15 14.26 6.65
N PRO A 180 3.50 14.82 7.84
CA PRO A 180 3.42 16.24 8.22
C PRO A 180 4.48 17.16 7.61
N ASP A 181 5.65 16.61 7.25
CA ASP A 181 6.74 17.31 6.58
C ASP A 181 7.29 16.43 5.46
N SER A 182 7.54 16.98 4.27
CA SER A 182 7.79 16.14 3.09
C SER A 182 9.03 15.25 3.19
N THR A 183 8.82 13.96 2.96
CA THR A 183 9.88 12.96 2.83
C THR A 183 9.62 12.09 1.62
N TYR A 184 10.64 11.83 0.80
CA TYR A 184 10.49 11.00 -0.39
C TYR A 184 11.70 10.12 -0.61
N ILE A 185 11.42 8.87 -1.00
CA ILE A 185 12.34 8.01 -1.74
C ILE A 185 11.82 8.04 -3.15
N ALA A 186 12.54 8.66 -4.09
CA ALA A 186 12.03 8.90 -5.43
C ALA A 186 13.01 8.49 -6.51
N SER A 187 14.31 8.80 -6.38
CA SER A 187 15.31 8.53 -7.42
C SER A 187 15.99 7.18 -7.26
N ASP A 188 16.64 6.68 -8.32
CA ASP A 188 17.44 5.44 -8.28
C ASP A 188 18.46 5.47 -7.12
N ALA A 189 19.07 6.62 -6.84
CA ALA A 189 20.01 6.78 -5.73
C ALA A 189 19.34 6.57 -4.35
N ASP A 190 18.10 7.01 -4.19
CA ASP A 190 17.33 6.82 -2.96
C ASP A 190 17.02 5.35 -2.73
N TYR A 191 16.58 4.67 -3.79
CA TYR A 191 16.26 3.25 -3.69
C TYR A 191 17.49 2.42 -3.37
N VAL A 192 18.65 2.73 -3.97
CA VAL A 192 19.91 2.04 -3.62
C VAL A 192 20.22 2.19 -2.13
N ASP A 193 20.19 3.42 -1.60
CA ASP A 193 20.45 3.67 -0.18
C ASP A 193 19.39 3.03 0.73
N TYR A 194 18.11 3.27 0.45
CA TYR A 194 17.01 2.76 1.25
C TYR A 194 16.96 1.23 1.28
N ILE A 195 17.09 0.57 0.13
CA ILE A 195 17.08 -0.90 0.07
C ILE A 195 18.28 -1.47 0.83
N THR A 196 19.45 -0.85 0.73
CA THR A 196 20.63 -1.28 1.50
C THR A 196 20.36 -1.24 3.01
N GLU A 197 19.76 -0.16 3.48
CA GLU A 197 19.41 0.01 4.91
C GLU A 197 18.22 -0.86 5.32
N LEU A 198 17.28 -1.11 4.41
CA LEU A 198 16.16 -2.03 4.61
C LEU A 198 16.66 -3.46 4.82
N MET A 199 17.59 -3.93 4.00
CA MET A 199 18.28 -5.21 4.16
C MET A 199 19.09 -5.28 5.47
N GLY A 200 19.70 -4.16 5.87
CA GLY A 200 20.39 -4.02 7.16
C GLY A 200 19.43 -3.94 8.37
N GLY A 201 18.13 -3.79 8.12
CA GLY A 201 17.11 -3.63 9.16
C GLY A 201 16.98 -2.20 9.71
N PHE A 202 17.56 -1.18 9.10
CA PHE A 202 17.51 0.20 9.57
C PHE A 202 16.35 1.02 8.96
N ALA A 203 15.56 0.44 8.04
CA ALA A 203 14.43 1.11 7.41
C ALA A 203 13.04 0.71 7.97
N ILE A 204 12.98 -0.18 8.97
CA ILE A 204 11.73 -0.56 9.65
C ILE A 204 11.94 -0.42 11.17
N PRO A 205 11.03 0.24 11.91
CA PRO A 205 11.15 0.35 13.38
C PRO A 205 11.14 -1.01 14.08
N THR A 206 11.81 -1.09 15.24
CA THR A 206 11.99 -2.34 15.98
C THR A 206 10.67 -2.95 16.44
N PHE A 207 9.73 -2.12 16.92
CA PHE A 207 8.41 -2.58 17.34
C PHE A 207 7.65 -3.19 16.14
N LEU A 208 7.73 -2.57 14.96
CA LEU A 208 7.03 -3.04 13.78
C LEU A 208 7.63 -4.34 13.23
N LYS A 209 8.96 -4.51 13.30
CA LYS A 209 9.60 -5.80 12.98
C LYS A 209 9.10 -6.94 13.87
N SER A 210 8.79 -6.64 15.13
CA SER A 210 8.22 -7.62 16.07
C SER A 210 6.75 -7.89 15.74
N TYR A 211 5.98 -6.83 15.49
CA TYR A 211 4.55 -6.91 15.16
C TYR A 211 4.25 -7.69 13.87
N ARG A 212 5.08 -7.52 12.83
CA ARG A 212 4.85 -8.15 11.51
C ARG A 212 5.10 -9.67 11.47
N LYS A 213 5.69 -10.26 12.51
CA LYS A 213 6.03 -11.69 12.51
C LYS A 213 4.76 -12.53 12.45
N GLY A 214 4.73 -13.50 11.54
CA GLY A 214 3.59 -14.41 11.39
C GLY A 214 2.38 -13.80 10.67
N LYS A 215 2.41 -12.51 10.32
CA LYS A 215 1.34 -11.89 9.52
C LYS A 215 1.37 -12.38 8.07
N GLN A 216 0.21 -12.33 7.44
CA GLN A 216 0.07 -12.53 5.98
C GLN A 216 -0.23 -11.18 5.33
N TYR A 217 -0.15 -11.11 4.00
CA TYR A 217 -0.28 -9.83 3.28
C TYR A 217 -1.31 -9.92 2.15
N LEU A 218 -1.98 -8.81 1.87
CA LEU A 218 -2.88 -8.65 0.73
C LEU A 218 -2.34 -7.55 -0.19
N PHE A 219 -1.81 -7.94 -1.35
CA PHE A 219 -1.26 -6.99 -2.32
C PHE A 219 -2.37 -6.48 -3.24
N LEU A 220 -2.58 -5.16 -3.21
CA LEU A 220 -3.65 -4.47 -3.91
C LEU A 220 -3.06 -3.42 -4.85
N GLY A 221 -3.39 -3.50 -6.15
CA GLY A 221 -2.91 -2.53 -7.14
C GLY A 221 -1.39 -2.57 -7.38
N LEU A 222 -0.74 -3.71 -7.07
CA LEU A 222 0.71 -3.87 -7.20
C LEU A 222 1.04 -4.95 -8.24
N ARG A 223 1.57 -4.52 -9.39
CA ARG A 223 1.91 -5.41 -10.49
C ARG A 223 3.22 -6.16 -10.31
N MET A 224 4.12 -5.75 -9.41
CA MET A 224 5.40 -6.43 -9.15
C MET A 224 6.27 -6.63 -10.42
N ASN A 225 6.15 -5.74 -11.41
CA ASN A 225 6.86 -5.86 -12.68
C ASN A 225 8.28 -5.26 -12.63
N ARG A 226 8.57 -4.43 -11.62
CA ARG A 226 9.82 -3.70 -11.46
C ARG A 226 10.69 -4.32 -10.36
N ASP A 227 12.00 -4.29 -10.55
CA ASP A 227 12.95 -4.87 -9.60
C ASP A 227 12.90 -4.14 -8.26
N THR A 228 12.83 -2.82 -8.30
CA THR A 228 12.77 -1.94 -7.13
C THR A 228 11.60 -2.30 -6.20
N GLU A 229 10.39 -2.38 -6.75
CA GLU A 229 9.18 -2.76 -6.00
C GLU A 229 9.33 -4.14 -5.37
N ARG A 230 9.87 -5.11 -6.13
CA ARG A 230 10.08 -6.48 -5.68
C ARG A 230 11.10 -6.57 -4.56
N MET A 231 12.18 -5.79 -4.62
CA MET A 231 13.20 -5.74 -3.57
C MET A 231 12.62 -5.16 -2.27
N VAL A 232 11.98 -4.00 -2.34
CA VAL A 232 11.34 -3.36 -1.17
C VAL A 232 10.31 -4.30 -0.54
N LEU A 233 9.43 -4.88 -1.35
CA LEU A 233 8.41 -5.82 -0.88
C LEU A 233 9.04 -7.00 -0.15
N SER A 234 10.09 -7.61 -0.72
CA SER A 234 10.70 -8.84 -0.19
C SER A 234 11.23 -8.67 1.24
N ASP A 235 11.84 -7.52 1.54
CA ASP A 235 12.35 -7.23 2.88
C ASP A 235 11.24 -6.77 3.85
N ILE A 236 10.19 -6.07 3.36
CA ILE A 236 9.06 -5.63 4.19
C ILE A 236 8.23 -6.82 4.69
N ILE A 237 8.01 -7.85 3.88
CA ILE A 237 7.21 -9.02 4.26
C ILE A 237 8.01 -10.12 4.96
N TYR A 238 9.28 -9.85 5.32
CA TYR A 238 10.13 -10.83 6.01
C TYR A 238 9.45 -11.37 7.28
N ALA A 239 9.57 -12.67 7.49
CA ALA A 239 8.92 -13.44 8.56
C ALA A 239 7.38 -13.49 8.48
N ALA A 240 6.81 -13.33 7.28
CA ALA A 240 5.43 -13.74 6.99
C ALA A 240 5.21 -15.22 7.41
N GLY A 241 4.03 -15.56 7.93
CA GLY A 241 3.77 -16.92 8.46
C GLY A 241 2.32 -17.38 8.31
N GLY A 242 2.03 -18.58 8.84
CA GLY A 242 0.66 -19.13 8.93
C GLY A 242 0.10 -19.80 7.67
N GLY A 243 0.82 -19.79 6.55
CA GLY A 243 0.33 -20.31 5.27
C GLY A 243 1.11 -19.72 4.09
N PRO A 244 0.47 -19.42 2.92
CA PRO A 244 1.10 -18.53 1.95
C PRO A 244 1.50 -17.21 2.63
N ALA A 245 2.57 -16.58 2.17
CA ALA A 245 2.98 -15.26 2.65
C ALA A 245 1.87 -14.21 2.44
N GLY A 246 0.97 -14.44 1.48
CA GLY A 246 -0.17 -13.57 1.23
C GLY A 246 -0.85 -13.87 -0.09
N TRP A 247 -1.76 -12.98 -0.47
CA TRP A 247 -2.49 -13.01 -1.73
C TRP A 247 -2.25 -11.74 -2.52
N ALA A 248 -2.06 -11.86 -3.84
CA ALA A 248 -1.95 -10.72 -4.74
C ALA A 248 -3.11 -10.72 -5.73
N LEU A 249 -3.87 -9.63 -5.77
CA LEU A 249 -4.90 -9.41 -6.79
C LEU A 249 -4.21 -8.87 -8.04
N ILE A 250 -4.09 -9.73 -9.05
CA ILE A 250 -3.43 -9.39 -10.31
C ILE A 250 -4.32 -9.90 -11.44
N PRO A 251 -5.04 -9.02 -12.15
CA PRO A 251 -5.80 -9.43 -13.33
C PRO A 251 -4.83 -9.82 -14.45
N ASN A 252 -5.06 -10.99 -15.06
CA ASN A 252 -4.28 -11.52 -16.18
C ASN A 252 -2.75 -11.52 -15.92
N PRO A 253 -2.27 -12.24 -14.89
CA PRO A 253 -0.88 -12.16 -14.46
C PRO A 253 0.07 -12.79 -15.48
N ASN A 254 1.15 -12.07 -15.77
CA ASN A 254 2.20 -12.49 -16.69
C ASN A 254 3.18 -13.47 -16.03
N ASP A 255 4.05 -14.09 -16.84
CA ASP A 255 5.00 -15.08 -16.34
C ASP A 255 6.00 -14.55 -15.30
N LYS A 256 6.37 -13.26 -15.36
CA LYS A 256 7.27 -12.65 -14.36
C LYS A 256 6.56 -12.51 -13.03
N GLU A 257 5.32 -12.04 -13.05
CA GLU A 257 4.44 -11.88 -11.88
C GLU A 257 4.23 -13.24 -11.21
N ARG A 258 3.85 -14.28 -11.99
CA ARG A 258 3.68 -15.66 -11.50
C ARG A 258 4.97 -16.23 -10.89
N ARG A 259 6.12 -16.06 -11.55
CA ARG A 259 7.41 -16.55 -11.02
C ARG A 259 7.80 -15.86 -9.73
N PHE A 260 7.59 -14.54 -9.64
CA PHE A 260 7.93 -13.80 -8.44
C PHE A 260 7.02 -14.16 -7.27
N CYS A 261 5.70 -14.18 -7.47
CA CYS A 261 4.75 -14.56 -6.42
C CYS A 261 5.03 -15.97 -5.91
N LYS A 262 5.27 -16.94 -6.81
CA LYS A 262 5.67 -18.30 -6.43
C LYS A 262 6.95 -18.32 -5.60
N LYS A 263 7.97 -17.56 -5.97
CA LYS A 263 9.24 -17.45 -5.21
C LYS A 263 9.00 -16.91 -3.80
N MET A 264 8.09 -15.95 -3.66
CA MET A 264 7.76 -15.29 -2.39
C MET A 264 6.67 -16.02 -1.59
N ASN A 265 6.21 -17.19 -2.05
CA ASN A 265 5.08 -17.91 -1.46
C ASN A 265 3.78 -17.07 -1.41
N ILE A 266 3.57 -16.21 -2.40
CA ILE A 266 2.37 -15.39 -2.56
C ILE A 266 1.43 -16.09 -3.55
N GLU A 267 0.17 -16.26 -3.17
CA GLU A 267 -0.87 -16.79 -4.04
C GLU A 267 -1.43 -15.68 -4.92
N ILE A 268 -1.59 -15.94 -6.22
CA ILE A 268 -2.24 -14.96 -7.11
C ILE A 268 -3.72 -15.27 -7.16
N ILE A 269 -4.53 -14.23 -6.96
CA ILE A 269 -5.95 -14.24 -7.28
C ILE A 269 -6.10 -13.45 -8.58
N GLU A 270 -6.59 -14.11 -9.63
CA GLU A 270 -6.80 -13.50 -10.94
C GLU A 270 -8.08 -12.65 -10.94
N ALA A 271 -8.02 -11.54 -10.22
CA ALA A 271 -9.08 -10.57 -9.98
C ALA A 271 -8.45 -9.19 -9.68
N ASP A 272 -9.27 -8.16 -9.72
CA ASP A 272 -8.86 -6.78 -9.40
C ASP A 272 -9.50 -6.26 -8.10
N ILE A 273 -9.07 -5.08 -7.66
CA ILE A 273 -9.60 -4.38 -6.47
C ILE A 273 -11.12 -4.24 -6.56
N GLU A 274 -11.66 -3.95 -7.73
CA GLU A 274 -13.11 -3.83 -7.94
C GLU A 274 -13.85 -5.13 -7.57
N ASP A 275 -13.32 -6.29 -7.96
CA ASP A 275 -13.93 -7.59 -7.63
C ASP A 275 -13.94 -7.82 -6.11
N LEU A 276 -12.85 -7.47 -5.43
CA LEU A 276 -12.77 -7.52 -3.97
C LEU A 276 -13.84 -6.62 -3.35
N LEU A 277 -13.99 -5.38 -3.83
CA LEU A 277 -14.91 -4.40 -3.25
C LEU A 277 -16.38 -4.77 -3.48
N ASN A 278 -16.72 -5.24 -4.69
CA ASN A 278 -18.09 -5.57 -5.10
C ASN A 278 -18.65 -6.83 -4.43
N GLU A 279 -17.80 -7.68 -3.87
CA GLU A 279 -18.26 -8.86 -3.14
C GLU A 279 -18.80 -8.49 -1.75
N THR A 280 -20.04 -8.03 -1.69
CA THR A 280 -20.81 -7.76 -0.46
C THR A 280 -21.79 -8.90 -0.16
N ASP A 281 -21.78 -9.36 1.10
CA ASP A 281 -22.71 -10.26 1.80
C ASP A 281 -23.95 -10.74 1.02
N SER A 282 -23.89 -11.97 0.52
CA SER A 282 -25.07 -12.84 0.57
C SER A 282 -25.05 -13.56 1.93
N PRO A 283 -26.09 -13.46 2.77
CA PRO A 283 -26.15 -14.26 3.99
C PRO A 283 -26.07 -15.76 3.61
N PRO A 284 -25.49 -16.61 4.47
CA PRO A 284 -25.44 -18.04 4.19
C PRO A 284 -26.86 -18.52 3.91
N GLN A 285 -27.08 -19.08 2.71
CA GLN A 285 -28.33 -19.74 2.38
C GLN A 285 -28.60 -20.78 3.47
N ALA A 286 -29.73 -20.61 4.16
CA ALA A 286 -30.20 -21.59 5.12
C ALA A 286 -30.28 -22.96 4.42
N PRO A 287 -29.90 -24.05 5.10
CA PRO A 287 -29.98 -25.37 4.50
C PRO A 287 -31.41 -25.65 4.05
N ASP A 288 -31.57 -26.13 2.81
CA ASP A 288 -32.83 -26.54 2.22
C ASP A 288 -33.60 -27.43 3.21
N SER A 289 -34.70 -26.90 3.73
CA SER A 289 -35.64 -27.66 4.54
C SER A 289 -36.61 -28.42 3.62
N ASP A 290 -36.09 -29.32 2.80
CA ASP A 290 -36.89 -30.31 2.09
C ASP A 290 -36.61 -31.71 2.66
N ALA A 291 -37.18 -31.92 3.84
CA ALA A 291 -37.47 -33.25 4.37
C ALA A 291 -38.81 -33.20 5.10
N ILE A 292 -39.89 -32.91 4.37
CA ILE A 292 -41.24 -33.26 4.82
C ILE A 292 -41.41 -34.75 4.54
N ALA A 293 -41.30 -35.54 5.62
CA ALA A 293 -41.71 -36.93 5.65
C ALA A 293 -43.20 -37.04 5.30
N SER A 294 -43.52 -37.71 4.20
CA SER A 294 -44.86 -38.19 3.92
C SER A 294 -45.20 -39.31 4.91
N VAL A 295 -46.07 -39.01 5.87
CA VAL A 295 -46.75 -40.01 6.70
C VAL A 295 -47.80 -40.69 5.83
N GLU A 296 -47.65 -41.99 5.64
CA GLU A 296 -48.67 -42.86 5.05
C GLU A 296 -49.87 -42.96 5.99
N ASP A 297 -51.05 -42.58 5.50
CA ASP A 297 -52.32 -42.76 6.20
C ASP A 297 -52.89 -44.14 5.84
N VAL A 298 -52.89 -45.06 6.80
CA VAL A 298 -53.53 -46.37 6.72
C VAL A 298 -54.94 -46.22 7.27
N GLY A 299 -55.93 -46.46 6.41
CA GLY A 299 -57.33 -46.17 6.68
C GLY A 299 -57.99 -46.93 7.83
N CYS A 300 -59.08 -46.32 8.31
CA CYS A 300 -60.38 -46.89 8.65
C CYS A 300 -61.38 -45.74 8.87
#